data_AF-A0ABD0PHK1-F1
#
_entry.id   AF-A0ABD0PHK1-F1
#
_cell.length_a   1.000
_cell.length_b   1.000
_cell.length_c   1.000
_cell.angle_alpha   90.00
_cell.angle_beta   90.00
_cell.angle_gamma   90.00
#
_symmetry.space_group_name_H-M   'P 1'
#
loop_
_entity.id
_entity.type
_entity.pdbx_description
1 polymer ?
#
loop_
_entity_poly.entity_id
_entity_poly.type
_entity_poly.pdbx_seq_one_letter_code
_entity_poly.pdbx_strand_id
1 'polypeptide(L)' 'MPKPPEDDIYIFPDEYKFMPRGKRAIMFKPQMHQRLNVETLVVVDRKMMDNHGHENITTYVLTVLNM' A
#
# COMPACT_ATOMS: atom_id res chain seq x y z
N MET A 1 -24.76 15.12 -4.87
CA MET A 1 -23.64 15.53 -3.99
C MET A 1 -24.08 16.75 -3.20
N PRO A 2 -23.78 16.86 -1.89
CA PRO A 2 -24.14 18.06 -1.14
C PRO A 2 -23.37 19.26 -1.73
N LYS A 3 -24.06 20.40 -1.87
CA LYS A 3 -23.40 21.65 -2.27
C LYS A 3 -22.55 22.16 -1.09
N PRO A 4 -21.35 22.69 -1.35
CA PRO A 4 -20.57 23.33 -0.30
C PRO A 4 -21.32 24.57 0.23
N PRO A 5 -21.18 24.90 1.52
CA PRO A 5 -21.76 26.11 2.08
C PRO A 5 -21.11 27.37 1.48
N GLU A 6 -21.87 28.48 1.45
CA GLU A 6 -21.43 29.78 0.93
C GLU A 6 -20.32 30.39 1.80
N ASP A 7 -19.39 31.13 1.17
CA ASP A 7 -18.12 31.57 1.78
C ASP A 7 -18.27 32.57 2.95
N ASP A 8 -19.46 33.16 3.16
CA ASP A 8 -19.74 34.18 4.18
C ASP A 8 -20.51 33.63 5.39
N ILE A 9 -20.06 32.50 5.92
CA ILE A 9 -20.61 31.96 7.18
C ILE A 9 -20.15 32.88 8.32
N TYR A 10 -21.08 33.57 8.98
CA TYR A 10 -20.79 34.32 10.20
C TYR A 10 -20.34 33.35 11.30
N ILE A 11 -19.04 33.35 11.61
CA ILE A 11 -18.45 32.51 12.66
C ILE A 11 -18.62 33.22 14.00
N PHE A 12 -19.27 32.58 14.97
CA PHE A 12 -19.42 33.16 16.31
C PHE A 12 -18.07 33.27 17.04
N PRO A 13 -17.90 34.19 18.00
CA PRO A 13 -16.60 34.43 18.65
C PRO A 13 -16.03 33.22 19.40
N ASP A 14 -16.89 32.28 19.81
CA ASP A 14 -16.58 31.03 20.50
C ASP A 14 -16.38 29.84 19.55
N GLU A 15 -16.67 30.00 18.26
CA GLU A 15 -16.40 29.00 17.25
C GLU A 15 -14.91 28.99 16.86
N TYR A 16 -14.32 27.80 16.87
CA TYR A 16 -12.93 27.62 16.46
C TYR A 16 -12.81 27.82 14.94
N LYS A 17 -11.90 28.70 14.51
CA LYS A 17 -11.51 28.82 13.10
C LYS A 17 -11.15 27.43 12.55
N PHE A 18 -11.56 27.14 11.31
CA PHE A 18 -11.18 25.91 10.61
C PHE A 18 -9.65 25.89 10.42
N MET A 19 -8.95 25.32 11.38
CA MET A 19 -7.51 25.09 11.30
C MET A 19 -7.31 23.81 10.48
N PRO A 20 -6.60 23.87 9.34
CA PRO A 20 -6.31 22.66 8.58
C PRO A 20 -5.52 21.71 9.49
N ARG A 21 -6.12 20.57 9.83
CA ARG A 21 -5.45 19.54 10.62
C ARG A 21 -4.21 19.09 9.86
N GLY A 22 -3.03 19.22 10.45
CA GLY A 22 -1.80 18.65 9.90
C GLY A 22 -2.02 17.17 9.61
N LYS A 23 -1.87 16.74 8.36
CA LYS A 23 -1.98 15.33 7.99
C LYS A 23 -0.89 14.57 8.76
N ARG A 24 -1.29 13.63 9.63
CA ARG A 24 -0.36 12.72 10.34
C ARG A 24 0.21 11.63 9.45
N ALA A 25 -0.14 11.63 8.16
CA ALA A 25 0.55 10.81 7.19
C ALA A 25 1.97 11.35 7.07
N ILE A 26 2.96 10.45 7.14
CA ILE A 26 4.30 10.71 6.62
C ILE A 26 4.06 11.31 5.24
N MET A 27 4.46 12.58 5.04
CA MET A 27 4.42 13.16 3.70
C MET A 27 5.13 12.15 2.83
N PHE A 28 4.39 11.50 1.93
CA PHE A 28 5.00 10.69 0.91
C PHE A 28 5.87 11.67 0.14
N LYS A 29 7.15 11.75 0.54
CA LYS A 29 8.20 12.10 -0.40
C LYS A 29 7.87 11.25 -1.61
N PRO A 30 7.86 11.80 -2.82
CA PRO A 30 7.83 10.96 -3.98
C PRO A 30 9.13 10.16 -3.96
N GLN A 31 9.15 9.04 -3.22
CA GLN A 31 9.92 7.86 -3.54
C GLN A 31 9.31 7.30 -4.83
N MET A 32 9.27 8.14 -5.86
CA MET A 32 9.16 7.77 -7.23
C MET A 32 10.41 6.92 -7.43
N HIS A 33 10.24 5.60 -7.28
CA HIS A 33 11.19 4.57 -7.72
C HIS A 33 12.39 4.27 -6.82
N GLN A 34 12.28 4.36 -5.49
CA GLN A 34 13.23 3.60 -4.67
C GLN A 34 12.85 2.12 -4.80
N ARG A 35 13.56 1.37 -5.65
CA ARG A 35 13.37 -0.08 -5.82
C ARG A 35 13.58 -0.75 -4.47
N LEU A 36 12.47 -1.10 -3.81
CA LEU A 36 12.48 -1.89 -2.60
C LEU A 36 12.73 -3.34 -3.01
N ASN A 37 13.95 -3.82 -2.78
CA ASN A 37 14.30 -5.21 -2.99
C ASN A 37 13.95 -6.01 -1.73
N VAL A 38 13.27 -7.13 -1.90
CA VAL A 38 12.96 -8.06 -0.82
C VAL A 38 13.66 -9.38 -1.12
N GLU A 39 14.55 -9.78 -0.22
CA GLU A 39 15.21 -11.09 -0.28
C GLU A 39 14.39 -12.10 0.53
N THR A 40 13.94 -13.16 -0.14
CA THR A 40 13.03 -14.16 0.44
C THR A 40 13.61 -15.55 0.25
N LEU A 41 13.74 -16.32 1.35
CA LEU A 41 14.03 -17.75 1.31
C LEU A 41 12.70 -18.52 1.18
N VAL A 42 12.56 -19.32 0.13
CA VAL A 42 11.37 -20.15 -0.09
C VAL A 42 11.69 -21.60 0.22
N VAL A 43 10.82 -22.25 0.99
CA VAL A 43 10.90 -23.68 1.30
C VAL A 43 9.68 -24.36 0.68
N VAL A 44 9.93 -25.43 -0.06
CA VAL A 44 8.91 -26.22 -0.74
C VAL A 44 8.65 -27.49 0.06
N ASP A 45 7.38 -27.83 0.30
CA ASP A 45 7.01 -29.10 0.92
C ASP A 45 7.09 -30.28 -0.06
N ARG A 46 7.15 -31.50 0.46
CA ARG A 46 7.24 -32.70 -0.39
C ARG A 46 6.02 -32.85 -1.30
N LYS A 47 4.84 -32.49 -0.81
CA LYS A 47 3.59 -32.60 -1.56
C LYS A 47 3.61 -31.73 -2.82
N MET A 48 4.18 -30.54 -2.75
CA MET A 48 4.32 -29.64 -3.89
C MET A 48 5.37 -30.16 -4.89
N MET A 49 6.47 -30.79 -4.41
CA MET A 49 7.43 -31.48 -5.26
C MET A 49 6.79 -32.65 -6.04
N ASP A 50 5.95 -33.43 -5.38
CA ASP A 50 5.27 -34.58 -5.99
C ASP A 50 4.21 -34.12 -7.01
N ASN A 51 3.45 -33.07 -6.68
CA ASN A 51 2.37 -32.57 -7.53
C ASN A 51 2.86 -31.81 -8.76
N HIS A 52 4.00 -31.12 -8.68
CA HIS A 52 4.47 -30.22 -9.75
C HIS A 52 5.74 -30.75 -10.42
N GLY A 53 6.29 -31.86 -9.93
CA GLY A 53 7.51 -32.46 -10.43
C GLY A 53 8.76 -31.77 -9.92
N HIS A 54 9.79 -32.56 -9.65
CA HIS A 54 11.07 -32.07 -9.09
C HIS A 54 11.79 -31.13 -10.06
N GLU A 55 11.64 -31.34 -11.37
CA GLU A 55 12.30 -30.56 -12.41
C GLU A 55 11.64 -29.18 -12.65
N ASN A 56 10.32 -29.07 -12.42
CA ASN A 56 9.55 -27.86 -12.75
C ASN A 56 9.24 -26.98 -11.52
N ILE A 57 9.59 -27.43 -10.32
CA ILE A 57 9.19 -26.78 -9.08
C ILE A 57 9.72 -25.35 -8.97
N THR A 58 10.96 -25.10 -9.40
CA THR A 58 11.59 -23.78 -9.34
C THR A 58 10.90 -22.80 -10.27
N THR A 59 10.50 -23.26 -11.47
CA THR A 59 9.72 -22.48 -12.43
C THR A 59 8.35 -22.14 -11.87
N TYR A 60 7.69 -23.10 -11.22
CA TYR A 60 6.41 -22.86 -10.58
C TYR A 60 6.52 -21.82 -9.45
N VAL A 61 7.48 -21.98 -8.54
CA VAL A 61 7.72 -21.02 -7.44
C VAL A 61 8.00 -19.62 -7.98
N LEU A 62 8.86 -19.51 -8.99
CA LEU A 62 9.18 -18.23 -9.60
C LEU A 62 7.97 -17.59 -10.29
N THR A 63 7.10 -18.41 -10.90
CA THR A 63 5.86 -17.94 -11.53
C THR A 63 4.92 -17.36 -10.49
N VAL A 64 4.75 -18.04 -9.34
CA VAL A 64 3.88 -17.56 -8.25
C VAL A 64 4.38 -16.26 -7.63
N LEU A 65 5.70 -16.13 -7.44
CA LEU A 65 6.28 -14.90 -6.87
C LEU A 65 6.27 -13.70 -7.83
N ASN A 66 6.12 -13.94 -9.13
CA ASN A 66 6.10 -12.91 -10.17
C ASN A 66 4.68 -12.45 -10.57
N MET A 67 3.63 -13.02 -9.95
CA MET A 67 2.24 -12.57 -10.08
C MET A 67 1.89 -11.52 -9.03
#